data_AF-F9PNY0-F1
#
_entry.id   AF-F9PNY0-F1
#
_cell.length_a   1.000
_cell.length_b   1.000
_cell.length_c   1.000
_cell.angle_alpha   90.00
_cell.angle_beta   90.00
_cell.angle_gamma   90.00
#
_symmetry.space_group_name_H-M   'P 1'
#
loop_
_entity.id
_entity.type
_entity.pdbx_description
1 polymer ?
#
loop_
_entity_poly.entity_id
_entity_poly.type
_entity_poly.pdbx_seq_one_letter_code
_entity_poly.pdbx_strand_id
1 'polypeptide(L)'
;MSYDILIFEPGVVTDEDFPQWWDRVSRWEEPHDYDSIERATPAIRSFYRDLVRTFPPFNGPDALSDDEVDARLAQGLPVADYTIGEDLVYVGVSWSAADALVVTAGELAWTHRLAVAYVSDDGAIVRPPDQPAQPASSVRVDYVVQHATR
;
A
#
# COMPACT_ATOMS: atom_id res chain seq x y z
N MET A 1 -6.49 16.38 -14.06
CA MET A 1 -5.18 15.79 -13.75
C MET A 1 -5.32 15.06 -12.43
N SER A 2 -4.72 13.89 -12.31
CA SER A 2 -4.63 13.10 -11.07
C SER A 2 -3.34 13.43 -10.32
N TYR A 3 -3.32 13.09 -9.03
CA TYR A 3 -2.11 12.88 -8.25
C TYR A 3 -2.01 11.37 -7.97
N ASP A 4 -0.85 10.80 -8.27
CA ASP A 4 -0.63 9.38 -8.39
C ASP A 4 0.54 8.93 -7.53
N ILE A 5 0.35 7.82 -6.82
CA ILE A 5 1.39 7.14 -6.05
C ILE A 5 1.44 5.67 -6.42
N LEU A 6 2.60 5.07 -6.22
CA LEU A 6 2.82 3.64 -6.34
C LEU A 6 3.28 3.08 -5.00
N ILE A 7 2.62 2.04 -4.54
CA ILE A 7 2.97 1.27 -3.35
C ILE A 7 3.45 -0.09 -3.83
N PHE A 8 4.57 -0.58 -3.30
CA PHE A 8 5.12 -1.86 -3.76
C PHE A 8 5.90 -2.58 -2.67
N GLU A 9 6.06 -3.89 -2.83
CA GLU A 9 6.90 -4.71 -1.98
C GLU A 9 8.37 -4.24 -2.06
N PRO A 10 9.03 -3.93 -0.93
CA PRO A 10 10.33 -3.27 -0.93
C PRO A 10 11.46 -4.11 -1.52
N GLY A 11 11.28 -5.43 -1.68
CA GLY A 11 12.27 -6.33 -2.26
C GLY A 11 12.21 -6.47 -3.78
N VAL A 12 11.19 -5.92 -4.45
CA VAL A 12 10.93 -6.15 -5.88
C VAL A 12 11.93 -5.45 -6.78
N VAL A 13 12.36 -4.24 -6.40
CA VAL A 13 13.25 -3.41 -7.20
C VAL A 13 14.10 -2.51 -6.30
N THR A 14 15.32 -2.20 -6.73
CA THR A 14 16.20 -1.20 -6.12
C THR A 14 15.82 0.22 -6.59
N ASP A 15 16.33 1.27 -5.95
CA ASP A 15 16.08 2.64 -6.42
C ASP A 15 16.76 2.92 -7.78
N GLU A 16 17.91 2.29 -8.02
CA GLU A 16 18.65 2.41 -9.29
C GLU A 16 17.88 1.78 -10.46
N ASP A 17 17.28 0.61 -10.23
CA ASP A 17 16.54 -0.14 -11.27
C ASP A 17 15.08 0.31 -11.43
N PHE A 18 14.57 1.14 -10.52
CA PHE A 18 13.16 1.55 -10.47
C PHE A 18 12.65 2.14 -11.79
N PRO A 19 13.34 3.08 -12.47
CA PRO A 19 12.80 3.69 -13.70
C PRO A 19 12.55 2.66 -14.81
N GLN A 20 13.46 1.70 -14.99
CA GLN A 20 13.31 0.65 -16.00
C GLN A 20 12.22 -0.36 -15.60
N TRP A 21 12.16 -0.71 -14.32
CA TRP A 21 11.11 -1.59 -13.81
C TRP A 21 9.73 -0.95 -13.99
N TRP A 22 9.58 0.33 -13.64
CA TRP A 22 8.34 1.10 -13.77
C TRP A 22 7.87 1.20 -15.22
N ASP A 23 8.76 1.51 -16.17
CA ASP A 23 8.44 1.57 -17.61
C ASP A 23 7.85 0.26 -18.14
N ARG A 24 8.24 -0.88 -17.56
CA ARG A 24 7.74 -2.20 -17.92
C ARG A 24 6.42 -2.52 -17.23
N VAL A 25 6.34 -2.37 -15.91
CA VAL A 25 5.16 -2.84 -15.15
C VAL A 25 3.95 -1.93 -15.35
N SER A 26 4.16 -0.62 -15.58
CA SER A 26 3.08 0.36 -15.84
C SER A 26 2.37 0.20 -17.19
N ARG A 27 2.76 -0.80 -17.99
CA ARG A 27 2.08 -1.15 -19.24
C ARG A 27 0.87 -2.06 -19.02
N TRP A 28 0.78 -2.68 -17.84
CA TRP A 28 -0.34 -3.53 -17.44
C TRP A 28 -0.67 -4.62 -18.48
N GLU A 29 0.37 -5.21 -19.08
CA GLU A 29 0.22 -6.15 -20.22
C GLU A 29 -0.13 -7.58 -19.79
N GLU A 30 -0.08 -7.88 -18.49
CA GLU A 30 -0.34 -9.24 -18.02
C GLU A 30 -1.84 -9.58 -18.13
N PRO A 31 -2.19 -10.84 -18.47
CA PRO A 31 -3.58 -11.24 -18.70
C PRO A 31 -4.30 -11.51 -17.36
N HIS A 32 -4.43 -10.49 -16.52
CA HIS A 32 -5.20 -10.55 -15.29
C HIS A 32 -5.97 -9.26 -15.02
N ASP A 33 -6.94 -9.36 -14.12
CA ASP A 33 -7.73 -8.22 -13.65
C ASP A 33 -6.91 -7.41 -12.65
N TYR A 34 -6.56 -6.18 -13.04
CA TYR A 34 -5.84 -5.24 -12.20
C TYR A 34 -6.75 -4.49 -11.22
N ASP A 35 -8.06 -4.70 -11.26
CA ASP A 35 -8.96 -4.09 -10.29
C ASP A 35 -9.14 -4.96 -9.03
N SER A 36 -8.47 -6.12 -8.96
CA SER A 36 -8.68 -7.12 -7.92
C SER A 36 -7.45 -7.40 -7.05
N ILE A 37 -7.68 -7.54 -5.74
CA ILE A 37 -6.65 -7.91 -4.76
C ILE A 37 -6.36 -9.41 -4.67
N GLU A 38 -7.00 -10.25 -5.48
CA GLU A 38 -6.95 -11.71 -5.36
C GLU A 38 -5.55 -12.30 -5.58
N ARG A 39 -4.72 -11.64 -6.37
CA ARG A 39 -3.34 -12.07 -6.67
C ARG A 39 -2.30 -11.36 -5.82
N ALA A 40 -2.66 -10.22 -5.24
CA ALA A 40 -1.76 -9.39 -4.46
C ALA A 40 -1.13 -10.13 -3.27
N THR A 41 0.05 -9.71 -2.83
CA THR A 41 0.67 -10.22 -1.60
C THR A 41 -0.19 -9.91 -0.36
N PRO A 42 -0.01 -10.63 0.76
CA PRO A 42 -0.74 -10.34 1.99
C PRO A 42 -0.58 -8.90 2.50
N ALA A 43 0.60 -8.28 2.30
CA ALA A 43 0.86 -6.91 2.70
C ALA A 43 0.09 -5.92 1.81
N ILE A 44 0.15 -6.08 0.48
CA ILE A 44 -0.62 -5.25 -0.47
C ILE A 44 -2.13 -5.36 -0.20
N ARG A 45 -2.65 -6.57 0.03
CA ARG A 45 -4.07 -6.77 0.38
C ARG A 45 -4.47 -6.05 1.66
N SER A 46 -3.59 -6.04 2.65
CA SER A 46 -3.86 -5.41 3.96
C SER A 46 -3.81 -3.90 3.85
N PHE A 47 -2.81 -3.37 3.12
CA PHE A 47 -2.71 -1.96 2.76
C PHE A 47 -3.96 -1.48 2.03
N TYR A 48 -4.38 -2.18 0.96
CA TYR A 48 -5.56 -1.82 0.18
C TYR A 48 -6.82 -1.74 1.06
N ARG A 49 -7.08 -2.78 1.86
CA ARG A 49 -8.27 -2.84 2.74
C ARG A 49 -8.33 -1.70 3.77
N ASP A 50 -7.19 -1.19 4.21
CA ASP A 50 -7.14 -0.05 5.11
C ASP A 50 -7.29 1.28 4.34
N LEU A 51 -6.65 1.41 3.17
CA LEU A 51 -6.69 2.63 2.37
C LEU A 51 -8.09 2.95 1.83
N VAL A 52 -8.84 1.94 1.37
CA VAL A 52 -10.20 2.13 0.81
C VAL A 52 -11.21 2.68 1.82
N ARG A 53 -10.92 2.60 3.12
CA ARG A 53 -11.76 3.22 4.15
C ARG A 53 -11.76 4.75 4.08
N THR A 54 -10.64 5.32 3.64
CA THR A 54 -10.49 6.78 3.46
C THR A 54 -10.71 7.17 2.00
N PHE A 55 -10.18 6.38 1.07
CA PHE A 55 -10.21 6.59 -0.37
C PHE A 55 -10.96 5.45 -1.07
N PRO A 56 -12.31 5.42 -0.99
CA PRO A 56 -13.06 4.33 -1.59
C PRO A 56 -12.84 4.28 -3.11
N PRO A 57 -12.86 3.07 -3.69
CA PRO A 57 -12.51 2.85 -5.08
C PRO A 57 -13.59 3.31 -6.04
N PHE A 58 -13.16 3.85 -7.19
CA PHE A 58 -13.99 4.20 -8.33
C PHE A 58 -14.20 3.00 -9.27
N ASN A 59 -13.27 2.04 -9.24
CA ASN A 59 -13.21 0.89 -10.13
C ASN A 59 -13.08 -0.42 -9.34
N GLY A 60 -13.32 -1.54 -10.03
CA GLY A 60 -13.19 -2.87 -9.45
C GLY A 60 -14.38 -3.39 -8.65
N PRO A 61 -14.21 -4.55 -8.02
CA PRO A 61 -15.30 -5.27 -7.34
C PRO A 61 -15.79 -4.56 -6.08
N ASP A 62 -14.96 -3.70 -5.47
CA ASP A 62 -15.28 -2.93 -4.28
C ASP A 62 -15.74 -1.50 -4.60
N ALA A 63 -15.93 -1.16 -5.89
CA ALA A 63 -16.29 0.17 -6.36
C ALA A 63 -17.59 0.70 -5.74
N LEU A 64 -17.59 2.00 -5.45
CA LEU A 64 -18.83 2.73 -5.17
C LEU A 64 -19.73 2.73 -6.41
N SER A 65 -21.04 2.76 -6.19
CA SER A 65 -21.99 3.08 -7.27
C SER A 65 -21.88 4.54 -7.72
N ASP A 66 -22.31 4.85 -8.95
CA ASP A 66 -22.27 6.22 -9.50
C ASP A 66 -22.95 7.24 -8.56
N ASP A 67 -24.09 6.90 -7.97
CA ASP A 67 -24.81 7.77 -7.02
C ASP A 67 -24.00 8.03 -5.74
N GLU A 68 -23.27 7.03 -5.23
CA GLU A 68 -22.41 7.16 -4.05
C GLU A 68 -21.17 8.01 -4.36
N VAL A 69 -20.59 7.85 -5.55
CA VAL A 69 -19.50 8.68 -6.05
C VAL A 69 -19.94 10.15 -6.13
N ASP A 70 -21.07 10.43 -6.78
CA ASP A 70 -21.59 11.79 -6.94
C ASP A 70 -21.89 12.44 -5.58
N ALA A 71 -22.52 11.71 -4.67
CA ALA A 71 -22.82 12.20 -3.32
C ALA A 71 -21.55 12.52 -2.52
N ARG A 72 -20.48 11.74 -2.70
CA ARG A 72 -19.19 11.93 -2.03
C ARG A 72 -18.43 13.12 -2.60
N LEU A 73 -18.36 13.22 -3.92
CA LEU A 73 -17.73 14.35 -4.62
C LEU A 73 -18.44 15.67 -4.33
N ALA A 74 -19.77 15.68 -4.25
CA ALA A 74 -20.56 16.86 -3.86
C ALA A 74 -20.24 17.36 -2.44
N GLN A 75 -19.76 16.47 -1.56
CA GLN A 75 -19.30 16.81 -0.21
C GLN A 75 -17.80 17.18 -0.16
N GLY A 76 -17.11 17.18 -1.31
CA GLY A 76 -15.68 17.40 -1.39
C GLY A 76 -14.83 16.26 -0.81
N LEU A 77 -15.42 15.06 -0.69
CA LEU A 77 -14.74 13.88 -0.17
C LEU A 77 -14.05 13.10 -1.30
N PRO A 78 -12.90 12.46 -1.04
CA PRO A 78 -12.10 11.83 -2.09
C PRO A 78 -12.66 10.46 -2.51
N VAL A 79 -12.41 10.11 -3.77
CA VAL A 79 -12.48 8.76 -4.35
C VAL A 79 -11.14 8.47 -5.03
N ALA A 80 -10.81 7.20 -5.22
CA ALA A 80 -9.54 6.82 -5.85
C ALA A 80 -9.73 5.78 -6.95
N ASP A 81 -8.89 5.87 -7.98
CA ASP A 81 -8.70 4.84 -8.99
C ASP A 81 -7.55 3.93 -8.55
N TYR A 82 -7.71 2.62 -8.71
CA TYR A 82 -6.76 1.61 -8.25
C TYR A 82 -6.31 0.71 -9.39
N THR A 83 -5.01 0.41 -9.45
CA THR A 83 -4.47 -0.63 -10.31
C THR A 83 -3.58 -1.53 -9.47
N ILE A 84 -3.93 -2.81 -9.38
CA ILE A 84 -3.46 -3.75 -8.37
C ILE A 84 -2.75 -4.91 -9.08
N GLY A 85 -1.42 -4.96 -8.92
CA GLY A 85 -0.60 -6.07 -9.36
C GLY A 85 -0.40 -7.12 -8.26
N GLU A 86 0.48 -8.08 -8.51
CA GLU A 86 0.85 -9.08 -7.50
C GLU A 86 1.61 -8.43 -6.33
N ASP A 87 2.55 -7.53 -6.61
CA ASP A 87 3.50 -6.96 -5.66
C ASP A 87 3.42 -5.43 -5.56
N LEU A 88 2.40 -4.82 -6.18
CA LEU A 88 2.20 -3.37 -6.21
C LEU A 88 0.72 -2.98 -6.16
N VAL A 89 0.47 -1.74 -5.73
CA VAL A 89 -0.78 -1.02 -5.89
C VAL A 89 -0.46 0.39 -6.40
N TYR A 90 -1.02 0.78 -7.53
CA TYR A 90 -1.01 2.13 -8.04
C TYR A 90 -2.34 2.81 -7.69
N VAL A 91 -2.28 4.04 -7.20
CA VAL A 91 -3.45 4.78 -6.72
C VAL A 91 -3.45 6.18 -7.30
N GLY A 92 -4.55 6.55 -7.96
CA GLY A 92 -4.78 7.88 -8.49
C GLY A 92 -5.93 8.60 -7.77
N VAL A 93 -5.73 9.85 -7.37
CA VAL A 93 -6.77 10.72 -6.79
C VAL A 93 -6.82 12.07 -7.49
N SER A 94 -7.85 12.88 -7.23
CA SER A 94 -7.83 14.29 -7.63
C SER A 94 -6.74 15.06 -6.88
N TRP A 95 -6.15 16.10 -7.48
CA TRP A 95 -5.15 16.96 -6.81
C TRP A 95 -5.62 17.54 -5.48
N SER A 96 -6.92 17.83 -5.33
CA SER A 96 -7.50 18.30 -4.07
C SER A 96 -7.37 17.30 -2.91
N ALA A 97 -7.11 16.03 -3.21
CA ALA A 97 -6.94 14.96 -2.24
C ALA A 97 -5.48 14.50 -2.09
N ALA A 98 -4.53 15.10 -2.82
CA ALA A 98 -3.13 14.70 -2.86
C ALA A 98 -2.49 14.67 -1.47
N ASP A 99 -2.58 15.77 -0.71
CA ASP A 99 -2.00 15.86 0.63
C ASP A 99 -2.54 14.79 1.58
N ALA A 100 -3.85 14.54 1.52
CA ALA A 100 -4.50 13.51 2.32
C ALA A 100 -4.02 12.11 1.93
N LEU A 101 -3.84 11.85 0.63
CA LEU A 101 -3.35 10.58 0.12
C LEU A 101 -1.90 10.35 0.55
N VAL A 102 -1.02 11.33 0.37
CA VAL A 102 0.41 11.24 0.76
C VAL A 102 0.56 10.86 2.23
N VAL A 103 -0.15 11.55 3.12
CA VAL A 103 -0.10 11.28 4.55
C VAL A 103 -0.63 9.88 4.87
N THR A 104 -1.85 9.56 4.41
CA THR A 104 -2.50 8.29 4.75
C THR A 104 -1.74 7.09 4.18
N ALA A 105 -1.33 7.16 2.90
CA ALA A 105 -0.61 6.10 2.24
C ALA A 105 0.79 5.91 2.85
N GLY A 106 1.48 6.99 3.24
CA GLY A 106 2.77 6.90 3.93
C GLY A 106 2.66 6.17 5.27
N GLU A 107 1.66 6.49 6.09
CA GLU A 107 1.42 5.82 7.38
C GLU A 107 1.05 4.34 7.22
N LEU A 108 0.20 4.02 6.25
CA LEU A 108 -0.20 2.64 5.95
C LEU A 108 0.96 1.84 5.36
N ALA A 109 1.74 2.42 4.45
CA ALA A 109 2.91 1.76 3.89
C ALA A 109 3.96 1.47 4.97
N TRP A 110 4.16 2.39 5.91
CA TRP A 110 5.00 2.15 7.08
C TRP A 110 4.49 0.97 7.91
N THR A 111 3.19 0.97 8.23
CA THR A 111 2.53 -0.09 9.01
C THR A 111 2.66 -1.45 8.35
N HIS A 112 2.41 -1.50 7.05
CA HIS A 112 2.39 -2.73 6.25
C HIS A 112 3.74 -3.11 5.64
N ARG A 113 4.80 -2.35 5.95
CA ARG A 113 6.18 -2.62 5.52
C ARG A 113 6.36 -2.57 3.98
N LEU A 114 5.68 -1.62 3.34
CA LEU A 114 5.71 -1.39 1.89
C LEU A 114 6.53 -0.14 1.57
N ALA A 115 7.05 -0.07 0.34
CA ALA A 115 7.67 1.12 -0.22
C ALA A 115 6.62 2.01 -0.91
N VAL A 116 6.88 3.32 -0.97
CA VAL A 116 6.05 4.33 -1.64
C VAL A 116 6.89 5.07 -2.67
N ALA A 117 6.43 5.18 -3.91
CA ALA A 117 6.96 6.10 -4.91
C ALA A 117 5.92 7.17 -5.24
N TYR A 118 6.29 8.44 -5.12
CA TYR A 118 5.43 9.58 -5.42
C TYR A 118 5.53 9.94 -6.91
N VAL A 119 4.74 9.24 -7.74
CA VAL A 119 4.85 9.25 -9.21
C VAL A 119 4.53 10.62 -9.81
N SER A 120 3.59 11.36 -9.22
CA SER A 120 3.26 12.72 -9.68
C SER A 120 4.24 13.81 -9.23
N ASP A 121 5.16 13.49 -8.31
CA ASP A 121 6.24 14.39 -7.89
C ASP A 121 7.53 14.07 -8.67
N ASP A 122 8.70 14.28 -8.06
CA ASP A 122 10.00 13.98 -8.66
C ASP A 122 10.34 12.47 -8.67
N GLY A 123 9.36 11.59 -8.43
CA GLY A 123 9.56 10.14 -8.36
C GLY A 123 10.31 9.67 -7.12
N ALA A 124 10.28 10.45 -6.03
CA ALA A 124 10.95 10.08 -4.78
C ALA A 124 10.39 8.75 -4.24
N ILE A 125 11.31 7.87 -3.81
CA ILE A 125 10.98 6.57 -3.23
C ILE A 125 11.27 6.61 -1.73
N VAL A 126 10.28 6.23 -0.93
CA VAL A 126 10.40 6.04 0.53
C VAL A 126 10.26 4.56 0.83
N ARG A 127 11.29 3.99 1.47
CA ARG A 127 11.31 2.59 1.88
C ARG A 127 11.05 2.45 3.38
N PRO A 128 10.43 1.35 3.83
CA PRO A 128 10.25 1.09 5.25
C PRO A 128 11.64 0.82 5.89
N PRO A 129 11.86 1.16 7.18
CA PRO A 129 13.17 1.05 7.81
C PRO A 129 13.63 -0.40 7.87
N ASP A 130 14.91 -0.71 7.70
CA ASP A 130 15.41 -2.08 7.87
C ASP A 130 15.00 -2.64 9.24
N GLN A 131 14.51 -3.88 9.27
CA GLN A 131 14.23 -4.54 10.53
C GLN A 131 15.56 -4.63 11.30
N PRO A 132 15.67 -4.16 12.56
CA PRO A 132 16.85 -4.47 13.34
C PRO A 132 16.98 -5.99 13.37
N ALA A 133 18.14 -6.51 12.98
CA ALA A 133 18.44 -7.93 13.08
C ALA A 133 17.95 -8.42 14.44
N GLN A 134 17.03 -9.39 14.46
CA GLN A 134 16.59 -9.99 15.71
C GLN A 134 17.85 -10.32 16.52
N PRO A 135 18.01 -9.82 17.76
CA PRO A 135 19.13 -10.27 18.57
C PRO A 135 18.99 -11.79 18.67
N ALA A 136 19.99 -12.50 18.18
CA ALA A 136 20.07 -13.93 18.32
C ALA A 136 19.98 -14.26 19.82
N SER A 137 18.87 -14.88 20.22
CA SER A 137 18.68 -15.56 21.50
C SER A 137 18.99 -14.73 22.76
N SER A 138 17.98 -14.11 23.35
CA SER A 138 17.95 -13.89 24.81
C SER A 138 17.13 -15.00 25.47
N VAL A 139 17.86 -16.04 25.90
CA VAL A 139 17.64 -16.89 27.09
C VAL A 139 16.18 -17.01 27.57
N ARG A 140 15.59 -18.21 27.41
CA ARG A 140 14.44 -18.63 28.22
C ARG A 140 14.86 -18.58 29.69
N VAL A 141 14.23 -17.72 30.47
CA VAL A 141 14.31 -17.78 31.94
C VAL A 141 13.27 -18.81 32.38
N ASP A 142 13.70 -20.06 32.56
CA ASP A 142 12.89 -21.08 33.21
C ASP A 142 12.76 -20.73 34.69
N TYR A 143 11.59 -20.22 35.10
CA TYR A 143 11.23 -20.10 36.51
C TYR A 143 10.85 -21.51 37.03
N VAL A 144 11.80 -22.19 37.66
CA VAL A 144 11.52 -23.34 38.53
C VAL A 144 11.10 -22.82 39.89
N VAL A 145 9.80 -22.89 40.20
CA VAL A 145 9.31 -22.76 41.57
C VAL A 145 9.28 -24.14 42.21
N GLN A 146 10.29 -24.45 43.04
CA GLN A 146 10.23 -25.53 44.01
C GLN A 146 9.71 -24.97 45.34
N HIS A 147 8.53 -25.40 45.79
CA HIS A 147 8.18 -25.52 47.21
C HIS A 147 7.13 -26.63 47.32
N ALA A 148 7.54 -27.85 47.65
CA ALA A 148 7.76 -28.38 48.99
C ALA A 148 6.45 -28.66 49.74
N THR A 149 6.04 -29.92 49.68
CA THR A 149 5.01 -30.60 50.47
C THR A 149 5.25 -30.41 51.97
N ARG A 150 4.23 -30.01 52.72
CA ARG A 150 3.92 -30.60 54.03
C ARG A 150 2.48 -30.36 54.44
#